data_AF-A0A7W0A089-F1
#
_entry.id   AF-A0A7W0A089-F1
#
_cell.length_a   1.000
_cell.length_b   1.000
_cell.length_c   1.000
_cell.angle_alpha   90.00
_cell.angle_beta   90.00
_cell.angle_gamma   90.00
#
_symmetry.space_group_name_H-M   'P 1'
#
loop_
_entity.id
_entity.type
_entity.pdbx_description
1 polymer ?
#
loop_
_entity_poly.entity_id
_entity_poly.type
_entity_poly.pdbx_seq_one_letter_code
_entity_poly.pdbx_strand_id
1 'polypeptide(L)' 'MIPGEVLVGTGVVTINANRPVTTMRVVNTGDRPVQVGSHYHFAEANPALAFDRRAARGQRLDVPSGTAVRFEPGVE' A
#
# COMPACT_ATOMS: atom_id res chain seq x y z
N MET A 1 -9.23 5.14 38.05
CA MET A 1 -8.11 5.94 37.53
C MET A 1 -7.14 4.97 36.88
N ILE A 2 -6.89 5.11 35.57
CA ILE A 2 -6.00 4.23 34.82
C ILE A 2 -4.78 5.06 34.38
N PRO A 3 -3.62 4.94 35.05
CA PRO A 3 -2.43 5.66 34.64
C PRO A 3 -2.05 5.34 33.19
N GLY A 4 -1.96 6.37 32.35
CA GLY A 4 -1.61 6.24 30.94
C GLY A 4 -2.77 5.89 30.01
N GLU A 5 -4.02 5.97 30.47
CA GLU A 5 -5.15 5.78 29.56
C GLU A 5 -5.18 6.83 28.45
N VAL A 6 -5.39 6.37 27.21
CA VAL A 6 -5.59 7.22 26.05
C VAL A 6 -7.09 7.26 25.76
N LEU A 7 -7.70 8.42 25.99
CA LEU A 7 -9.09 8.67 25.63
C LEU A 7 -9.14 9.22 24.20
N VAL A 8 -9.39 8.33 23.23
CA VAL A 8 -9.48 8.73 21.82
C VAL A 8 -10.77 9.50 21.54
N GLY A 9 -10.69 10.43 20.60
CA GLY A 9 -11.89 11.07 20.04
C GLY A 9 -12.72 10.08 19.22
N THR A 10 -13.95 10.47 18.92
CA THR A 10 -14.79 9.74 17.96
C THR A 10 -14.50 10.23 16.54
N GLY A 11 -14.45 9.32 15.58
CA GLY A 11 -14.26 9.64 14.15
C GLY A 11 -13.17 8.84 13.46
N VAL A 12 -13.04 9.07 12.15
CA VAL A 12 -12.03 8.44 11.30
C VAL A 12 -11.05 9.49 10.78
N VAL A 13 -9.78 9.13 10.65
CA VAL A 13 -8.75 9.99 10.08
C VAL A 13 -8.64 9.70 8.59
N THR A 14 -8.93 10.70 7.76
CA THR A 14 -8.69 10.61 6.31
C THR A 14 -7.19 10.78 6.04
N ILE A 15 -6.58 9.79 5.39
CA ILE A 15 -5.18 9.87 4.97
C ILE A 15 -5.08 10.35 3.52
N ASN A 16 -3.93 10.92 3.15
CA ASN A 16 -3.62 11.32 1.78
C ASN A 16 -4.70 12.19 1.10
N ALA A 17 -5.44 12.98 1.88
CA ALA A 17 -6.56 13.78 1.41
C ALA A 17 -6.18 14.66 0.21
N ASN A 18 -7.10 14.77 -0.75
CA ASN A 18 -6.98 15.58 -1.96
C ASN A 18 -5.81 15.20 -2.89
N ARG A 19 -5.19 14.03 -2.72
CA ARG A 19 -4.21 13.51 -3.68
C ARG A 19 -4.91 12.61 -4.70
N PRO A 20 -4.50 12.67 -5.98
CA PRO A 20 -5.04 11.76 -7.00
C PRO A 20 -4.63 10.33 -6.68
N VAL A 21 -5.57 9.39 -6.87
CA VAL A 21 -5.37 7.96 -6.66
C VAL A 21 -5.58 7.24 -7.98
N THR A 22 -4.68 6.32 -8.30
CA THR A 22 -4.82 5.41 -9.43
C THR A 22 -5.11 4.00 -8.92
N THR A 23 -6.27 3.45 -9.23
CA THR A 23 -6.58 2.06 -8.94
C THR A 23 -6.08 1.17 -10.08
N MET A 24 -5.35 0.11 -9.75
CA MET A 24 -4.88 -0.87 -10.74
C MET A 24 -4.84 -2.27 -10.13
N ARG A 25 -5.02 -3.29 -10.98
CA ARG A 25 -4.80 -4.69 -10.61
C ARG A 25 -3.31 -5.01 -10.66
N VAL A 26 -2.85 -5.82 -9.70
CA VAL A 26 -1.45 -6.23 -9.56
C VAL A 26 -1.41 -7.72 -9.32
N VAL A 27 -0.67 -8.47 -10.14
CA VAL A 27 -0.58 -9.93 -10.03
C VAL A 27 0.86 -10.32 -9.70
N ASN A 28 1.05 -11.16 -8.68
CA ASN A 28 2.37 -11.75 -8.40
C ASN A 28 2.57 -13.01 -9.27
N THR A 29 3.42 -12.90 -10.29
CA THR A 29 3.78 -13.99 -11.19
C THR A 29 4.97 -14.81 -10.69
N GLY A 30 5.53 -14.45 -9.53
CA GLY A 30 6.61 -15.18 -8.88
C GLY A 30 6.11 -16.38 -8.08
N ASP A 31 7.05 -17.17 -7.57
CA ASP A 31 6.82 -18.36 -6.74
C ASP A 31 6.88 -18.08 -5.23
N ARG A 32 7.17 -16.83 -4.86
CA ARG A 32 7.33 -16.37 -3.47
C ARG A 32 6.48 -15.13 -3.22
N PRO A 33 6.01 -14.95 -1.97
CA PRO A 33 5.27 -13.76 -1.61
C PRO A 33 6.11 -12.49 -1.73
N VAL A 34 5.47 -11.40 -2.14
CA VAL A 34 6.07 -10.07 -2.20
C VAL A 34 5.28 -9.13 -1.29
N GLN A 35 5.97 -8.30 -0.51
CA GLN A 35 5.34 -7.28 0.31
C GLN A 35 5.92 -5.90 -0.03
N VAL A 36 5.05 -4.94 -0.29
CA VAL A 36 5.44 -3.58 -0.70
C VAL A 36 4.95 -2.58 0.34
N GLY A 37 5.88 -1.77 0.87
CA GLY A 37 5.61 -0.79 1.91
C GLY A 37 4.93 0.49 1.40
N SER A 38 4.25 1.19 2.31
CA SER A 38 3.46 2.41 2.06
C SER A 38 4.16 3.50 1.23
N HIS A 39 5.47 3.68 1.39
CA HIS A 39 6.25 4.77 0.76
C HIS A 39 7.23 4.31 -0.32
N TYR A 40 7.21 3.02 -0.68
CA TYR A 40 8.04 2.52 -1.76
C TYR A 40 7.53 3.06 -3.11
N HIS A 41 8.44 3.47 -4.00
CA HIS A 41 8.07 3.92 -5.34
C HIS A 41 7.49 2.74 -6.13
N PHE A 42 6.17 2.72 -6.32
CA PHE A 42 5.47 1.49 -6.71
C PHE A 42 5.92 0.99 -8.09
N ALA A 43 6.24 1.88 -9.03
CA ALA A 43 6.76 1.50 -10.35
C ALA A 43 8.09 0.72 -10.31
N GLU A 44 8.85 0.79 -9.22
CA GLU A 44 10.12 0.08 -9.05
C GLU A 44 9.98 -1.22 -8.24
N ALA A 45 8.76 -1.61 -7.86
CA ALA A 45 8.53 -2.79 -7.02
C ALA A 45 9.04 -4.07 -7.72
N ASN A 46 9.14 -5.18 -6.98
CA ASN A 46 9.67 -6.45 -7.49
C ASN A 46 9.20 -6.75 -8.94
N PRO A 47 10.10 -7.05 -9.89
CA PRO A 47 9.73 -7.35 -11.29
C PRO A 47 8.72 -8.49 -11.47
N ALA A 48 8.60 -9.40 -10.49
CA ALA A 48 7.59 -10.46 -10.49
C ALA A 48 6.15 -9.95 -10.26
N LEU A 49 5.97 -8.68 -9.89
CA LEU A 49 4.66 -8.05 -9.85
C LEU A 49 4.31 -7.48 -11.23
N ALA A 50 3.31 -8.08 -11.88
CA ALA A 50 2.77 -7.67 -13.17
C ALA A 50 1.65 -6.63 -12.99
N PHE A 51 1.89 -5.42 -13.51
CA PHE A 51 0.96 -4.28 -13.53
C PHE A 51 1.48 -3.18 -14.49
N ASP A 52 0.69 -2.14 -14.72
CA ASP A 52 1.13 -0.99 -15.54
C ASP A 52 2.14 -0.10 -14.79
N ARG A 53 3.42 -0.34 -15.08
CA ARG A 53 4.56 0.40 -14.51
C ARG A 53 4.57 1.87 -14.90
N ARG A 54 4.07 2.22 -16.09
CA ARG A 54 4.02 3.60 -16.57
C ARG A 54 2.95 4.37 -15.81
N ALA A 55 1.79 3.78 -15.61
CA ALA A 55 0.73 4.34 -14.77
C ALA A 55 1.21 4.56 -13.33
N ALA A 56 1.98 3.62 -12.76
CA ALA A 56 2.47 3.70 -11.38
C ALA A 56 3.64 4.68 -11.14
N ARG A 57 4.19 5.33 -12.17
CA ARG A 57 5.39 6.17 -12.04
C ARG A 57 5.13 7.40 -11.17
N GLY A 58 6.00 7.64 -10.19
CA GLY A 58 5.86 8.70 -9.20
C GLY A 58 4.82 8.43 -8.12
N GLN A 59 4.20 7.24 -8.10
CA GLN A 59 3.16 6.88 -7.15
C GLN A 59 3.67 5.91 -6.07
N ARG A 60 2.91 5.82 -4.99
CA ARG A 60 3.10 4.89 -3.87
C ARG A 60 1.73 4.35 -3.44
N LEU A 61 1.71 3.34 -2.58
CA LEU A 61 0.46 2.80 -2.05
C LEU A 61 -0.30 3.86 -1.23
N ASP A 62 -1.62 3.90 -1.44
CA ASP A 62 -2.55 4.74 -0.68
C ASP A 62 -3.02 4.02 0.60
N VAL A 63 -2.08 3.76 1.50
CA VAL A 63 -2.30 3.03 2.76
C VAL A 63 -1.69 3.80 3.94
N PRO A 64 -2.05 3.49 5.20
CA PRO A 64 -1.47 4.17 6.36
C PRO A 64 0.06 4.06 6.38
N SER A 65 0.73 5.13 6.84
CA SER A 65 2.19 5.17 6.90
C SER A 65 2.75 4.02 7.74
N GLY A 66 3.85 3.42 7.27
CA GLY A 66 4.49 2.26 7.92
C GLY A 66 3.83 0.91 7.64
N THR A 67 2.63 0.88 7.05
CA THR A 67 1.98 -0.37 6.63
C THR A 67 2.46 -0.85 5.26
N ALA A 68 2.01 -2.04 4.84
CA ALA A 68 2.38 -2.66 3.58
C ALA A 68 1.23 -3.52 3.01
N VAL A 69 1.27 -3.75 1.70
CA VAL A 69 0.38 -4.70 1.01
C VAL A 69 1.20 -5.94 0.61
N ARG A 70 0.62 -7.12 0.83
CA ARG A 70 1.24 -8.42 0.55
C ARG A 70 0.54 -9.10 -0.62
N PHE A 71 1.34 -9.62 -1.54
CA PHE A 71 0.91 -10.30 -2.76
C PHE A 71 1.43 -11.75 -2.72
N GLU A 72 0.52 -12.71 -2.58
CA GLU A 72 0.84 -14.15 -2.64
C GLU A 72 0.99 -14.61 -4.11
N PRO A 73 1.80 -15.65 -4.38
CA PRO A 73 1.90 -16.26 -5.72
C PRO A 73 0.54 -16.65 -6.29
N GLY A 74 0.26 -16.26 -7.54
CA GLY A 74 -0.92 -16.73 -8.29
C GLY A 74 -2.29 -16.23 -7.77
N VAL A 75 -2.29 -15.27 -6.85
CA VAL A 75 -3.52 -14.58 -6.39
C VAL A 75 -3.63 -13.24 -7.13
N GLU A 76 -4.82 -12.98 -7.70
CA GLU A 76 -5.18 -11.69 -8.33
C GLU A 76 -5.89 -10.74 -7.36
#